data_AF-A0ABD2JW38-F1
#
_entry.id   AF-A0ABD2JW38-F1
#
_cell.length_a   1.000
_cell.length_b   1.000
_cell.length_c   1.000
_cell.angle_alpha   90.00
_cell.angle_beta   90.00
_cell.angle_gamma   90.00
#
_symmetry.space_group_name_H-M   'P 1'
#
loop_
_entity.id
_entity.type
_entity.pdbx_description
1 polymer ?
#
loop_
_entity_poly.entity_id
_entity_poly.type
_entity_poly.pdbx_seq_one_letter_code
_entity_poly.pdbx_strand_id
1 'polypeptide(L)'
;MHFMSELQQMVADGVLSELVLCESRPTDADAATTATAGQSTGTTGGDNETPLQAHQQKCHRPQRVYDALRQRSAEVADFLMPTDNETEEGGLFYACGDVKNMSRELWACLSDILQREKGFSPVEAIQLLKKLREKERLIEDVWS
;
A
#
# COMPACT_ATOMS: atom_id res chain seq x y z
N MET A 1 -4.97 -4.76 22.72
CA MET A 1 -3.82 -3.98 22.20
C MET A 1 -3.58 -2.82 23.13
N HIS A 2 -2.46 -2.80 23.85
CA HIS A 2 -2.26 -1.89 24.98
C HIS A 2 -2.15 -0.40 24.57
N PHE A 3 -1.76 -0.14 23.33
CA PHE A 3 -1.51 1.21 22.79
C PHE A 3 -2.69 1.78 21.96
N MET A 4 -3.81 1.05 21.81
CA MET A 4 -4.86 1.50 20.90
C MET A 4 -5.53 2.80 21.33
N SER A 5 -5.74 2.99 22.64
CA SER A 5 -6.27 4.25 23.17
C SER A 5 -5.29 5.42 22.93
N GLU A 6 -3.99 5.17 23.05
CA GLU A 6 -2.96 6.19 22.81
C GLU A 6 -2.88 6.57 21.33
N LEU A 7 -2.90 5.59 20.43
CA LEU A 7 -2.92 5.84 18.98
C LEU A 7 -4.16 6.63 18.55
N GLN A 8 -5.32 6.28 19.10
CA GLN A 8 -6.57 7.02 18.85
C GLN A 8 -6.49 8.45 19.37
N GLN A 9 -5.86 8.65 20.54
CA GLN A 9 -5.63 9.98 21.09
C GLN A 9 -4.68 10.81 20.20
N MET A 10 -3.59 10.22 19.69
CA MET A 10 -2.67 10.92 18.79
C MET A 10 -3.34 11.35 17.48
N VAL A 11 -4.29 10.57 16.97
CA VAL A 11 -5.12 10.96 15.82
C VAL A 11 -6.07 12.10 16.21
N ALA A 12 -6.74 12.00 17.35
CA ALA A 12 -7.65 13.03 17.84
C ALA A 12 -6.95 14.38 18.09
N ASP A 13 -5.71 14.34 18.56
CA ASP A 13 -4.87 15.51 18.82
C ASP A 13 -4.22 16.06 17.53
N GLY A 14 -4.37 15.37 16.38
CA GLY A 14 -3.78 15.76 15.11
C GLY A 14 -2.27 15.53 15.00
N VAL A 15 -1.67 14.81 15.95
CA VAL A 15 -0.24 14.42 15.93
C VAL A 15 0.01 13.39 14.83
N LEU A 16 -0.93 12.44 14.68
CA LEU A 16 -0.91 11.46 13.61
C LEU A 16 -1.96 11.83 12.57
N SER A 17 -1.51 12.16 11.35
CA SER A 17 -2.41 12.54 10.24
C SER A 17 -3.32 11.40 9.83
N GLU A 18 -2.81 10.17 9.85
CA GLU A 18 -3.59 8.99 9.47
C GLU A 18 -3.12 7.75 10.22
N LEU A 19 -4.09 6.93 10.66
CA LEU A 19 -3.85 5.63 11.26
C LEU A 19 -4.58 4.56 10.46
N VAL A 20 -3.82 3.62 9.89
CA VAL A 20 -4.39 2.45 9.22
C VAL A 20 -3.99 1.16 9.91
N LEU A 21 -4.99 0.50 10.47
CA LEU A 21 -4.86 -0.78 11.14
C LEU A 21 -5.24 -1.91 10.19
N CYS A 22 -4.35 -2.89 10.07
CA CYS A 22 -4.57 -4.08 9.26
C CYS A 22 -4.77 -5.30 10.16
N GLU A 23 -5.92 -5.97 10.00
CA GLU A 23 -6.23 -7.18 10.76
C GLU A 23 -6.03 -8.41 9.88
N SER A 24 -4.96 -9.16 10.15
CA SER A 24 -4.58 -10.33 9.34
C SER A 24 -5.55 -11.51 9.44
N ARG A 25 -6.36 -11.55 10.49
CA ARG A 25 -7.43 -12.54 10.68
C ARG A 25 -8.74 -11.78 10.69
N PRO A 26 -9.53 -11.83 9.61
CA PRO A 26 -10.84 -11.21 9.62
C PRO A 26 -11.70 -11.88 10.69
N THR A 27 -12.45 -11.08 11.44
CA THR A 27 -13.56 -11.61 12.24
C THR A 27 -14.68 -12.03 11.28
N ASP A 28 -15.48 -13.04 11.65
CA ASP A 28 -16.53 -13.61 10.78
C ASP A 28 -17.50 -12.55 10.21
N ALA A 29 -17.59 -11.38 10.85
CA ALA A 29 -18.36 -10.21 10.38
C ALA A 29 -17.87 -9.62 9.04
N ASP A 30 -16.56 -9.67 8.74
CA ASP A 30 -16.00 -9.13 7.50
C ASP A 30 -16.10 -10.14 6.33
N ALA A 31 -16.15 -11.44 6.62
CA ALA A 31 -16.29 -12.51 5.62
C ALA A 31 -17.69 -12.58 4.98
N ALA A 32 -18.71 -12.02 5.64
CA ALA A 32 -20.08 -12.00 5.11
C ALA A 32 -20.26 -11.00 3.95
N THR A 33 -19.43 -9.95 3.86
CA THR A 33 -19.52 -8.95 2.79
C THR A 33 -18.96 -9.47 1.45
N THR A 34 -18.16 -10.54 1.48
CA THR A 34 -17.62 -11.21 0.28
C THR A 34 -18.54 -12.30 -0.28
N ALA A 35 -19.63 -12.65 0.41
CA ALA A 35 -20.53 -13.74 0.04
C ALA A 35 -21.90 -13.28 -0.47
N THR A 36 -21.98 -12.26 -1.33
CA THR A 36 -23.18 -12.04 -2.17
C THR A 36 -22.80 -11.38 -3.50
N ALA A 37 -22.40 -12.19 -4.47
CA ALA A 37 -22.33 -11.79 -5.88
C ALA A 37 -22.70 -12.99 -6.78
N GLY A 38 -24.00 -13.10 -7.05
CA GLY A 38 -24.63 -13.58 -8.27
C GLY A 38 -24.11 -14.85 -8.95
N GLN A 39 -24.88 -15.95 -8.83
CA GLN A 39 -25.12 -16.80 -9.99
C GLN A 39 -26.17 -16.13 -10.87
N SER A 40 -25.80 -15.78 -12.11
CA SER A 40 -26.76 -15.49 -13.19
C SER A 40 -26.24 -16.11 -14.48
N THR A 41 -27.04 -16.99 -15.05
CA THR A 41 -26.76 -17.82 -16.23
C THR A 41 -27.38 -17.23 -17.51
N GLY A 42 -26.63 -17.27 -18.62
CA GLY A 42 -27.09 -17.18 -20.02
C GLY A 42 -27.18 -15.79 -20.67
N THR A 43 -26.94 -15.52 -21.96
CA THR A 43 -26.55 -16.28 -23.17
C THR A 43 -26.22 -15.27 -24.31
N THR A 44 -25.26 -15.61 -25.21
CA THR A 44 -25.01 -15.14 -26.62
C THR A 44 -24.72 -13.67 -27.02
N GLY A 45 -23.53 -13.46 -27.64
CA GLY A 45 -23.39 -12.92 -29.01
C GLY A 45 -22.85 -11.49 -29.24
N GLY A 46 -21.70 -11.35 -29.92
CA GLY A 46 -21.43 -10.32 -30.95
C GLY A 46 -20.73 -8.99 -30.57
N ASP A 47 -19.56 -8.78 -31.18
CA ASP A 47 -18.93 -7.50 -31.65
C ASP A 47 -18.33 -6.47 -30.67
N ASN A 48 -16.98 -6.47 -30.67
CA ASN A 48 -16.02 -5.36 -30.66
C ASN A 48 -16.37 -4.02 -29.95
N GLU A 49 -15.86 -3.84 -28.74
CA GLU A 49 -15.33 -2.56 -28.23
C GLU A 49 -14.41 -2.83 -27.04
N THR A 50 -13.19 -2.29 -27.07
CA THR A 50 -12.21 -2.38 -25.97
C THR A 50 -12.73 -1.60 -24.75
N PRO A 51 -12.91 -2.22 -23.58
CA PRO A 51 -13.05 -1.45 -22.36
C PRO A 51 -11.66 -1.26 -21.77
N LEU A 52 -11.20 -0.01 -21.72
CA LEU A 52 -10.31 0.46 -20.66
C LEU A 52 -10.98 0.09 -19.33
N GLN A 53 -10.68 -1.11 -18.82
CA GLN A 53 -11.17 -1.57 -17.54
C GLN A 53 -10.47 -0.74 -16.48
N ALA A 54 -11.13 0.36 -16.11
CA ALA A 54 -10.95 1.00 -14.82
C ALA A 54 -11.07 -0.13 -13.79
N HIS A 55 -9.93 -0.52 -13.21
CA HIS A 55 -9.86 -1.53 -12.19
C HIS A 55 -10.61 -0.97 -10.98
N GLN A 56 -11.88 -1.29 -10.89
CA GLN A 56 -12.73 -1.01 -9.75
C GLN A 56 -12.24 -1.90 -8.61
N GLN A 57 -11.21 -1.42 -7.93
CA GLN A 57 -10.63 -2.08 -6.76
C GLN A 57 -11.72 -2.11 -5.69
N LYS A 58 -12.34 -3.28 -5.47
CA LYS A 58 -13.21 -3.50 -4.31
C LYS A 58 -12.40 -3.12 -3.06
N CYS A 59 -12.82 -2.06 -2.38
CA CYS A 59 -12.19 -1.51 -1.19
C CYS A 59 -12.47 -2.42 0.02
N HIS A 60 -11.78 -3.56 0.06
CA HIS A 60 -11.78 -4.45 1.21
C HIS A 60 -10.77 -3.94 2.24
N ARG A 61 -11.09 -4.13 3.53
CA ARG A 61 -10.18 -3.78 4.62
C ARG A 61 -8.82 -4.46 4.38
N PRO A 62 -7.69 -3.73 4.42
CA PRO A 62 -6.38 -4.33 4.19
C PRO A 62 -6.07 -5.33 5.30
N GLN A 63 -5.62 -6.53 4.92
CA GLN A 63 -5.29 -7.60 5.87
C GLN A 63 -3.84 -7.48 6.34
N ARG A 64 -2.96 -7.00 5.47
CA ARG A 64 -1.55 -6.72 5.77
C ARG A 64 -1.21 -5.27 5.45
N VAL A 65 -0.15 -4.79 6.07
CA VAL A 65 0.39 -3.43 5.85
C VAL A 65 0.69 -3.18 4.37
N TYR A 66 1.17 -4.18 3.63
CA TYR A 66 1.45 -4.06 2.20
C TYR A 66 0.20 -3.89 1.35
N ASP A 67 -0.95 -4.42 1.79
CA ASP A 67 -2.21 -4.21 1.10
C ASP A 67 -2.66 -2.75 1.27
N ALA A 68 -2.52 -2.21 2.49
CA ALA A 68 -2.83 -0.82 2.77
C ALA A 68 -1.93 0.16 1.99
N LEU A 69 -0.65 -0.18 1.81
CA LEU A 69 0.27 0.59 0.96
C LEU A 69 -0.15 0.55 -0.51
N ARG A 70 -0.50 -0.62 -1.04
CA ARG A 70 -0.96 -0.76 -2.44
C ARG A 70 -2.30 -0.07 -2.70
N GLN A 71 -3.19 -0.05 -1.73
CA GLN A 71 -4.48 0.65 -1.84
C GLN A 71 -4.29 2.17 -1.93
N ARG A 72 -3.20 2.71 -1.37
CA ARG A 72 -2.80 4.13 -1.44
C ARG A 72 -1.53 4.33 -2.25
N SER A 73 -1.38 3.56 -3.34
CA SER A 73 -0.16 3.55 -4.14
C SER A 73 0.25 4.95 -4.61
N ALA A 74 -0.71 5.75 -5.09
CA ALA A 74 -0.43 7.11 -5.58
C ALA A 74 0.16 8.01 -4.49
N GLU A 75 -0.47 8.06 -3.31
CA GLU A 75 0.01 8.85 -2.16
C GLU A 75 1.39 8.41 -1.69
N VAL A 76 1.61 7.09 -1.62
CA VAL A 76 2.93 6.53 -1.25
C VAL A 76 3.98 6.90 -2.30
N ALA A 77 3.66 6.82 -3.59
CA ALA A 77 4.57 7.17 -4.66
C ALA A 77 4.92 8.66 -4.65
N ASP A 78 3.95 9.53 -4.42
CA ASP A 78 4.14 10.97 -4.29
C ASP A 78 4.94 11.33 -3.03
N PHE A 79 4.70 10.64 -1.92
CA PHE A 79 5.48 10.83 -0.69
C PHE A 79 6.95 10.45 -0.87
N LEU A 80 7.23 9.35 -1.56
CA LEU A 80 8.61 8.91 -1.86
C LEU A 80 9.29 9.81 -2.91
N MET A 81 8.52 10.22 -3.93
CA MET A 81 8.96 11.04 -5.06
C MET A 81 7.96 12.16 -5.37
N PRO A 82 8.06 13.30 -4.67
CA PRO A 82 7.26 14.45 -4.98
C PRO A 82 7.54 14.92 -6.41
N THR A 83 6.48 15.19 -7.16
CA THR A 83 6.53 15.58 -8.58
C THR A 83 6.97 17.03 -8.76
N ASP A 84 6.79 17.85 -7.72
CA ASP A 84 7.04 19.28 -7.74
C ASP A 84 8.48 19.55 -7.30
N ASN A 85 9.33 19.88 -8.27
CA ASN A 85 10.73 20.23 -8.05
C ASN A 85 10.81 21.61 -7.40
N GLU A 86 11.51 21.72 -6.26
CA GLU A 86 12.69 22.61 -6.11
C GLU A 86 13.23 22.69 -4.67
N THR A 87 12.50 22.27 -3.63
CA THR A 87 12.98 22.48 -2.23
C THR A 87 12.66 21.42 -1.20
N GLU A 88 11.84 20.41 -1.49
CA GLU A 88 11.50 19.39 -0.49
C GLU A 88 12.14 18.04 -0.82
N GLU A 89 13.09 17.64 0.03
CA GLU A 89 13.49 16.24 0.11
C GLU A 89 12.22 15.43 0.42
N GLY A 90 11.87 14.46 -0.44
CA GLY A 90 10.65 13.67 -0.21
C GLY A 90 10.65 13.00 1.17
N GLY A 91 9.52 12.42 1.55
CA GLY A 91 9.32 11.92 2.91
C GLY A 91 10.30 10.83 3.36
N LEU A 92 10.39 10.65 4.68
CA LEU A 92 11.11 9.57 5.34
C LEU A 92 10.17 8.38 5.57
N PHE A 93 10.60 7.20 5.14
CA PHE A 93 9.85 5.95 5.27
C PHE A 93 10.54 5.05 6.30
N TYR A 94 9.79 4.66 7.33
CA TYR A 94 10.26 3.75 8.37
C TYR A 94 9.49 2.43 8.32
N ALA A 95 10.21 1.31 8.39
CA ALA A 95 9.64 -0.02 8.53
C ALA A 95 10.30 -0.74 9.71
N CYS A 96 9.50 -1.41 10.53
CA CYS A 96 9.93 -1.96 11.80
C CYS A 96 9.22 -3.30 12.05
N GLY A 97 9.96 -4.39 12.32
CA GLY A 97 9.35 -5.71 12.51
C GLY A 97 10.27 -6.93 12.33
N ASP A 98 9.66 -8.11 12.15
CA ASP A 98 10.36 -9.40 12.02
C ASP A 98 11.05 -9.57 10.63
N VAL A 99 12.33 -9.95 10.66
CA VAL A 99 13.22 -10.14 9.51
C VAL A 99 12.70 -11.12 8.47
N LYS A 100 12.03 -12.21 8.90
CA LYS A 100 11.95 -13.40 8.04
C LYS A 100 11.22 -13.16 6.72
N ASN A 101 10.32 -12.18 6.64
CA ASN A 101 9.66 -11.80 5.39
C ASN A 101 9.47 -10.29 5.19
N MET A 102 9.63 -9.45 6.23
CA MET A 102 9.19 -8.06 6.16
C MET A 102 9.93 -7.25 5.09
N SER A 103 11.26 -7.28 5.10
CA SER A 103 12.07 -6.51 4.14
C SER A 103 11.81 -6.94 2.71
N ARG A 104 11.72 -8.25 2.43
CA ARG A 104 11.47 -8.73 1.06
C ARG A 104 10.10 -8.30 0.55
N GLU A 105 9.05 -8.47 1.38
CA GLU A 105 7.69 -8.09 0.99
C GLU A 105 7.54 -6.57 0.85
N LEU A 106 8.21 -5.79 1.71
CA LEU A 106 8.25 -4.33 1.62
C LEU A 106 8.89 -3.87 0.30
N TRP A 107 10.07 -4.40 -0.03
CA TRP A 107 10.79 -4.01 -1.24
C TRP A 107 10.02 -4.34 -2.51
N ALA A 108 9.40 -5.52 -2.57
CA ALA A 108 8.51 -5.88 -3.67
C ALA A 108 7.32 -4.92 -3.75
N CYS A 109 6.66 -4.64 -2.63
CA CYS A 109 5.52 -3.72 -2.56
C CYS A 109 5.86 -2.31 -3.05
N LEU A 110 6.95 -1.72 -2.56
CA LEU A 110 7.35 -0.37 -2.97
C LEU A 110 7.79 -0.33 -4.43
N SER A 111 8.48 -1.37 -4.92
CA SER A 111 8.85 -1.47 -6.33
C SER A 111 7.61 -1.54 -7.22
N ASP A 112 6.59 -2.31 -6.84
CA ASP A 112 5.32 -2.40 -7.58
C ASP A 112 4.59 -1.06 -7.64
N ILE A 113 4.54 -0.34 -6.51
CA ILE A 113 3.93 1.00 -6.42
C ILE A 113 4.65 1.97 -7.38
N LEU A 114 5.98 2.00 -7.36
CA LEU A 114 6.78 2.87 -8.21
C LEU A 114 6.63 2.56 -9.70
N GLN A 115 6.57 1.29 -10.08
CA GLN A 115 6.31 0.88 -11.46
C GLN A 115 4.92 1.32 -11.91
N ARG A 116 3.91 1.14 -11.07
CA ARG A 116 2.51 1.45 -11.38
C ARG A 116 2.24 2.95 -11.49
N GLU A 117 2.71 3.73 -10.53
CA GLU A 117 2.31 5.14 -10.37
C GLU A 117 3.30 6.11 -11.04
N LYS A 118 4.58 5.74 -11.14
CA LYS A 118 5.63 6.60 -11.74
C LYS A 118 6.18 6.04 -13.06
N GLY A 119 5.71 4.87 -13.49
CA GLY A 119 6.10 4.28 -14.78
C GLY A 119 7.55 3.77 -14.85
N PHE A 120 8.21 3.58 -13.71
CA PHE A 120 9.57 3.04 -13.69
C PHE A 120 9.61 1.59 -14.18
N SER A 121 10.72 1.20 -14.78
CA SER A 121 11.05 -0.21 -14.96
C SER A 121 11.36 -0.88 -13.61
N PRO A 122 11.28 -2.23 -13.51
CA PRO A 122 11.65 -2.95 -12.29
C PRO A 122 13.06 -2.60 -11.78
N VAL A 123 14.02 -2.40 -12.70
CA VAL A 123 15.41 -2.09 -12.34
C VAL A 123 15.53 -0.67 -11.81
N GLU A 124 14.88 0.31 -12.46
CA GLU A 124 14.88 1.71 -12.02
C GLU A 124 14.23 1.88 -10.64
N ALA A 125 13.10 1.20 -10.41
CA ALA A 125 12.41 1.21 -9.12
C ALA A 125 13.33 0.71 -7.99
N ILE A 126 14.02 -0.42 -8.19
CA ILE A 126 14.96 -0.95 -7.20
C ILE A 126 16.17 -0.04 -7.00
N GLN A 127 16.71 0.55 -8.08
CA GLN A 127 17.82 1.50 -7.97
C GLN A 127 17.43 2.75 -7.17
N LEU A 128 16.21 3.24 -7.36
CA LEU A 128 15.69 4.35 -6.57
C LEU A 128 15.56 3.98 -5.10
N LEU A 129 14.94 2.84 -4.77
CA LEU A 129 14.78 2.41 -3.38
C LEU A 129 16.14 2.25 -2.67
N LYS A 130 17.18 1.78 -3.39
CA LYS A 130 18.55 1.75 -2.89
C LYS A 130 19.09 3.16 -2.59
N LYS A 131 18.90 4.10 -3.52
CA LYS A 131 19.29 5.51 -3.29
C LYS A 131 18.55 6.12 -2.09
N LEU A 132 17.27 5.80 -1.88
CA LEU A 132 16.51 6.26 -0.72
C LEU A 132 17.07 5.68 0.58
N ARG A 133 17.45 4.40 0.58
CA ARG A 133 18.11 3.76 1.73
C ARG A 133 19.48 4.39 2.02
N GLU A 134 20.30 4.61 0.98
CA GLU A 134 21.62 5.24 1.10
C GLU A 134 21.53 6.69 1.63
N LYS A 135 20.44 7.39 1.34
CA LYS A 135 20.13 8.73 1.84
C LYS A 135 19.40 8.74 3.19
N GLU A 136 19.30 7.60 3.87
CA GLU A 136 18.59 7.48 5.16
C GLU A 136 17.11 7.90 5.10
N ARG A 137 16.50 7.83 3.91
CA ARG A 137 15.07 8.12 3.69
C ARG A 137 14.20 6.88 3.65
N LEU A 138 14.79 5.70 3.48
CA LEU A 138 14.13 4.40 3.66
C LEU A 138 14.89 3.62 4.72
N ILE A 139 14.35 3.59 5.93
CA ILE A 139 14.97 2.99 7.11
C ILE A 139 14.18 1.74 7.50
N GLU A 140 14.89 0.62 7.62
CA GLU A 140 14.34 -0.66 8.07
C GLU A 140 15.01 -1.05 9.39
N ASP A 141 14.23 -1.16 10.46
CA ASP A 141 14.66 -1.70 11.74
C ASP A 141 14.09 -3.11 11.90
N VAL A 142 14.97 -4.11 11.87
CA VAL A 142 14.55 -5.49 11.66
C VAL A 142 15.22 -6.43 12.65
N TRP A 143 14.41 -7.25 13.34
CA TRP A 143 14.88 -8.20 14.36
C TRP A 143 14.39 -9.63 14.08
N SER A 144 15.01 -10.62 14.74
CA SER A 144 14.66 -12.04 14.67
C SER A 144 14.59 -12.67 16.05
#